data_AF-A0A539E3B8-F1
#
_entry.id   AF-A0A539E3B8-F1
#
_cell.length_a   1.000
_cell.length_b   1.000
_cell.length_c   1.000
_cell.angle_alpha   90.00
_cell.angle_beta   90.00
_cell.angle_gamma   90.00
#
_symmetry.space_group_name_H-M   'P 1'
#
loop_
_entity.id
_entity.type
_entity.pdbx_description
1 polymer ?
#
loop_
_entity_poly.entity_id
_entity_poly.type
_entity_poly.pdbx_seq_one_letter_code
_entity_poly.pdbx_strand_id
1 'polypeptide(L)'
;ASALFTLLAPYLPELEEIPALSCLERGVSLSHAEVNPHVEWGVPGRKGEQIAAFVAAVEEYNAPLLEWCGGKGHLGRRLAAERQQAVVTLEWNAQLCEAGRQLAARTRMEQHFSPVDVLHAEVDHYLAGHHVVALHACGELHRHLVRRAVALHVPALDVAPCCYYHGAPEAYQPFNQQLQLMLSRDDLRLTVTETVTAAPREVALRDREMAWKLGFIPGDCGQFCRLLAQREGVRLPGEVAWQEYEAYGWQRQRETMRLSLVRQAFRRALELWLVLDMATFLEQSSYEVALTTFCPRHVTPRNILLSARRSL
;
A
#
# COMPACT_ATOMS: atom_id res chain seq x y z
N ALA A 1 -2.23 -15.99 10.15
CA ALA A 1 -3.65 -15.61 10.35
C ALA A 1 -4.33 -16.57 11.33
N SER A 2 -4.37 -17.88 11.04
CA SER A 2 -5.09 -18.89 11.84
C SER A 2 -4.88 -18.81 13.37
N ALA A 3 -3.65 -18.75 13.89
CA ALA A 3 -3.42 -18.74 15.33
C ALA A 3 -4.06 -17.54 16.09
N LEU A 4 -4.15 -16.36 15.46
CA LEU A 4 -4.79 -15.19 16.08
C LEU A 4 -6.30 -15.40 16.21
N PHE A 5 -6.94 -15.90 15.15
CA PHE A 5 -8.37 -16.19 15.15
C PHE A 5 -8.70 -17.30 16.15
N THR A 6 -7.91 -18.38 16.21
CA THR A 6 -8.06 -19.44 17.22
C THR A 6 -7.94 -18.90 18.64
N LEU A 7 -7.02 -17.96 18.90
CA LEU A 7 -6.87 -17.35 20.23
C LEU A 7 -8.08 -16.50 20.64
N LEU A 8 -8.71 -15.80 19.68
CA LEU A 8 -9.78 -14.85 19.95
C LEU A 8 -11.19 -15.46 19.86
N ALA A 9 -11.36 -16.56 19.12
CA ALA A 9 -12.64 -17.22 18.89
C ALA A 9 -13.46 -17.51 20.17
N PRO A 10 -12.87 -17.95 21.31
CA PRO A 10 -13.63 -18.16 22.54
C PRO A 10 -14.26 -16.88 23.12
N TYR A 11 -13.76 -15.71 22.76
CA TYR A 11 -14.21 -14.41 23.27
C TYR A 11 -15.03 -13.62 22.26
N LEU A 12 -14.77 -13.81 20.96
CA LEU A 12 -15.43 -13.15 19.83
C LEU A 12 -15.68 -14.20 18.73
N PRO A 13 -16.72 -15.04 18.87
CA PRO A 13 -17.00 -16.14 17.94
C PRO A 13 -17.20 -15.68 16.49
N GLU A 14 -17.72 -14.46 16.29
CA GLU A 14 -17.96 -13.87 14.97
C GLU A 14 -16.66 -13.67 14.16
N LEU A 15 -15.49 -13.68 14.82
CA LEU A 15 -14.20 -13.62 14.15
C LEU A 15 -13.84 -14.89 13.38
N GLU A 16 -14.51 -16.02 13.63
CA GLU A 16 -14.26 -17.27 12.92
C GLU A 16 -14.59 -17.19 11.43
N GLU A 17 -15.52 -16.32 11.03
CA GLU A 17 -15.92 -16.15 9.64
C GLU A 17 -14.96 -15.25 8.85
N ILE A 18 -14.27 -14.32 9.53
CA ILE A 18 -13.41 -13.31 8.91
C ILE A 18 -12.33 -13.93 8.00
N PRO A 19 -11.60 -15.01 8.37
CA PRO A 19 -10.65 -15.65 7.47
C PRO A 19 -11.27 -16.13 6.15
N ALA A 20 -12.48 -16.69 6.19
CA ALA A 20 -13.17 -17.18 5.00
C ALA A 20 -13.66 -16.02 4.13
N LEU A 21 -14.30 -15.03 4.74
CA LEU A 21 -14.83 -13.84 4.06
C LEU A 21 -13.73 -12.94 3.49
N SER A 22 -12.51 -13.01 4.05
CA SER A 22 -11.37 -12.19 3.60
C SER A 22 -10.34 -12.96 2.75
N CYS A 23 -10.68 -14.20 2.40
CA CYS A 23 -9.91 -15.02 1.48
C CYS A 23 -10.24 -14.60 0.04
N LEU A 24 -9.22 -14.22 -0.71
CA LEU A 24 -9.32 -13.99 -2.14
C LEU A 24 -8.52 -15.06 -2.87
N GLU A 25 -9.03 -15.49 -4.02
CA GLU A 25 -8.34 -16.41 -4.89
C GLU A 25 -7.01 -15.81 -5.38
N ARG A 26 -6.04 -16.67 -5.66
CA ARG A 26 -4.81 -16.24 -6.33
C ARG A 26 -5.12 -16.05 -7.81
N GLY A 27 -4.83 -14.87 -8.33
CA GLY A 27 -4.99 -14.59 -9.75
C GLY A 27 -4.11 -15.51 -10.60
N VAL A 28 -4.52 -15.73 -11.84
CA VAL A 28 -3.71 -16.51 -12.78
C VAL A 28 -2.41 -15.75 -13.03
N SER A 29 -1.29 -16.39 -12.72
CA SER A 29 0.02 -15.88 -13.11
C SER A 29 0.18 -16.16 -14.60
N LEU A 30 0.18 -15.11 -15.40
CA LEU A 30 0.46 -15.24 -16.82
C LEU A 30 1.95 -15.60 -17.01
N SER A 31 2.22 -16.44 -18.00
CA SER A 31 3.60 -16.79 -18.37
C SER A 31 4.23 -15.61 -19.08
N HIS A 32 5.39 -15.15 -18.60
CA HIS A 32 6.07 -13.99 -19.16
C HIS A 32 7.43 -14.33 -19.72
N ALA A 33 7.83 -13.55 -20.72
CA ALA A 33 9.16 -13.66 -21.30
C ALA A 33 10.23 -13.45 -20.22
N GLU A 34 11.33 -14.18 -20.32
CA GLU A 34 12.53 -13.84 -19.55
C GLU A 34 12.97 -12.43 -19.93
N VAL A 35 12.86 -11.50 -18.99
CA VAL A 35 13.30 -10.12 -19.20
C VAL A 35 14.76 -10.01 -18.78
N ASN A 36 15.52 -9.23 -19.55
CA ASN A 36 16.91 -8.93 -19.25
C ASN A 36 17.06 -8.42 -17.79
N PRO A 37 17.90 -9.06 -16.95
CA PRO A 37 18.10 -8.64 -15.56
C PRO A 37 18.48 -7.16 -15.38
N HIS A 38 19.08 -6.53 -16.39
CA HIS A 38 19.39 -5.10 -16.39
C HIS A 38 18.14 -4.20 -16.34
N VAL A 39 16.99 -4.66 -16.81
CA VAL A 39 15.69 -3.96 -16.69
C VAL A 39 15.30 -3.80 -15.22
N GLU A 40 15.69 -4.73 -14.36
CA GLU A 40 15.38 -4.70 -12.94
C GLU A 40 16.42 -3.94 -12.10
N TRP A 41 17.41 -3.31 -12.75
CA TRP A 41 18.45 -2.57 -12.05
C TRP A 41 17.85 -1.44 -11.21
N GLY A 42 18.27 -1.40 -9.94
CA GLY A 42 17.83 -0.42 -8.95
C GLY A 42 16.64 -0.88 -8.09
N VAL A 43 16.18 -2.13 -8.24
CA VAL A 43 15.07 -2.70 -7.46
C VAL A 43 15.40 -4.09 -6.88
N PRO A 44 16.41 -4.21 -6.01
CA PRO A 44 16.75 -5.50 -5.43
C PRO A 44 15.69 -5.99 -4.44
N GLY A 45 15.65 -7.32 -4.26
CA GLY A 45 14.86 -8.00 -3.24
C GLY A 45 13.35 -7.90 -3.46
N ARG A 46 12.59 -7.88 -2.36
CA ARG A 46 11.12 -8.01 -2.38
C ARG A 46 10.39 -6.97 -3.22
N LYS A 47 10.94 -5.77 -3.41
CA LYS A 47 10.32 -4.76 -4.27
C LYS A 47 10.34 -5.22 -5.74
N GLY A 48 11.42 -5.88 -6.17
CA GLY A 48 11.53 -6.50 -7.49
C GLY A 48 10.55 -7.67 -7.62
N GLU A 49 10.51 -8.58 -6.64
CA GLU A 49 9.55 -9.69 -6.59
C GLU A 49 8.10 -9.20 -6.67
N GLN A 50 7.77 -8.11 -5.97
CA GLN A 50 6.43 -7.52 -5.99
C GLN A 50 6.08 -6.97 -7.39
N ILE A 51 7.01 -6.25 -8.02
CA ILE A 51 6.80 -5.72 -9.38
C ILE A 51 6.60 -6.89 -10.36
N ALA A 52 7.48 -7.89 -10.32
CA ALA A 52 7.39 -9.06 -11.18
C ALA A 52 6.05 -9.80 -10.99
N ALA A 53 5.62 -10.02 -9.75
CA ALA A 53 4.34 -10.67 -9.47
C ALA A 53 3.12 -9.83 -9.87
N PHE A 54 3.18 -8.50 -9.71
CA PHE A 54 2.11 -7.61 -10.15
C PHE A 54 1.99 -7.64 -11.67
N VAL A 55 3.10 -7.42 -12.38
CA VAL A 55 3.16 -7.55 -13.84
C VAL A 55 2.67 -8.92 -14.28
N ALA A 56 3.00 -9.96 -13.51
CA ALA A 56 2.56 -11.32 -13.80
C ALA A 56 1.04 -11.52 -13.80
N ALA A 57 0.33 -10.75 -12.98
CA ALA A 57 -1.11 -10.84 -12.78
C ALA A 57 -1.90 -9.82 -13.64
N VAL A 58 -1.24 -8.83 -14.24
CA VAL A 58 -1.92 -7.86 -15.13
C VAL A 58 -2.16 -8.50 -16.49
N GLU A 59 -3.44 -8.67 -16.84
CA GLU A 59 -3.83 -9.15 -18.17
C GLU A 59 -3.49 -8.13 -19.27
N GLU A 60 -3.11 -8.65 -20.43
CA GLU A 60 -2.90 -7.81 -21.61
C GLU A 60 -4.20 -7.16 -22.04
N TYR A 61 -4.11 -5.88 -22.41
CA TYR A 61 -5.21 -5.13 -22.96
C TYR A 61 -4.70 -4.31 -24.16
N ASN A 62 -5.47 -4.28 -25.23
CA ASN A 62 -5.10 -3.58 -26.45
C ASN A 62 -5.29 -2.06 -26.32
N ALA A 63 -4.48 -1.42 -25.48
CA ALA A 63 -4.43 0.02 -25.30
C ALA A 63 -3.01 0.47 -24.89
N PRO A 64 -2.63 1.73 -25.14
CA PRO A 64 -1.41 2.33 -24.60
C PRO A 64 -1.31 2.18 -23.08
N LEU A 65 -0.15 1.77 -22.57
CA LEU A 65 0.07 1.58 -21.13
C LEU A 65 0.42 2.90 -20.44
N LEU A 66 -0.22 3.13 -19.29
CA LEU A 66 0.08 4.24 -18.40
C LEU A 66 0.38 3.75 -16.98
N GLU A 67 1.58 4.04 -16.48
CA GLU A 67 1.96 3.83 -15.08
C GLU A 67 1.62 5.07 -14.24
N TRP A 68 0.69 4.91 -13.31
CA TRP A 68 0.25 5.94 -12.40
C TRP A 68 1.10 5.99 -11.12
N CYS A 69 1.63 7.17 -10.78
CA CYS A 69 2.53 7.38 -9.62
C CYS A 69 3.79 6.50 -9.68
N GLY A 70 4.51 6.52 -10.80
CA GLY A 70 5.58 5.55 -11.05
C GLY A 70 6.90 5.79 -10.31
N GLY A 71 7.13 6.95 -9.69
CA GLY A 71 8.43 7.29 -9.10
C GLY A 71 9.54 7.25 -10.14
N LYS A 72 10.49 6.31 -9.97
CA LYS A 72 11.56 6.06 -10.96
C LYS A 72 11.11 5.16 -12.13
N GLY A 73 9.83 4.83 -12.20
CA GLY A 73 9.17 4.07 -13.27
C GLY A 73 9.64 2.63 -13.40
N HIS A 74 9.87 1.94 -12.27
CA HIS A 74 10.36 0.56 -12.31
C HIS A 74 9.31 -0.45 -12.80
N LEU A 75 8.03 -0.24 -12.45
CA LEU A 75 6.95 -1.08 -12.96
C LEU A 75 6.76 -0.81 -14.46
N GLY A 76 6.72 0.46 -14.87
CA GLY A 76 6.59 0.83 -16.27
C GLY A 76 7.72 0.28 -17.14
N ARG A 77 8.97 0.30 -16.65
CA ARG A 77 10.12 -0.26 -17.36
C ARG A 77 10.03 -1.78 -17.54
N ARG A 78 9.56 -2.50 -16.50
CA ARG A 78 9.33 -3.95 -16.58
C ARG A 78 8.21 -4.28 -17.58
N LEU A 79 7.10 -3.54 -17.53
CA LEU A 79 6.00 -3.69 -18.48
C LEU A 79 6.42 -3.40 -19.91
N ALA A 80 7.20 -2.34 -20.14
CA ALA A 80 7.70 -1.99 -21.47
C ALA A 80 8.56 -3.11 -22.07
N ALA A 81 9.40 -3.73 -21.23
CA ALA A 81 10.25 -4.84 -21.65
C ALA A 81 9.43 -6.10 -21.98
N GLU A 82 8.43 -6.40 -21.16
CA GLU A 82 7.67 -7.64 -21.24
C GLU A 82 6.60 -7.60 -22.34
N ARG A 83 5.92 -6.46 -22.49
CA ARG A 83 4.88 -6.23 -23.51
C ARG A 83 5.44 -5.71 -24.83
N GLN A 84 6.72 -5.38 -24.87
CA GLN A 84 7.37 -4.75 -26.04
C GLN A 84 6.61 -3.50 -26.52
N GLN A 85 6.08 -2.73 -25.57
CA GLN A 85 5.20 -1.59 -25.82
C GLN A 85 5.68 -0.36 -25.05
N ALA A 86 5.48 0.83 -25.63
CA ALA A 86 5.77 2.07 -24.94
C ALA A 86 4.90 2.26 -23.70
N VAL A 87 5.49 2.77 -22.62
CA VAL A 87 4.78 3.09 -21.36
C VAL A 87 4.92 4.57 -21.04
N VAL A 88 3.80 5.23 -20.72
CA VAL A 88 3.79 6.58 -20.16
C VAL A 88 3.78 6.48 -18.63
N THR A 89 4.73 7.13 -17.96
CA THR A 89 4.80 7.16 -16.49
C THR A 89 4.50 8.56 -15.98
N LEU A 90 3.47 8.68 -15.15
CA LEU A 90 3.13 9.91 -14.44
C LEU A 90 3.78 9.92 -13.06
N GLU A 91 4.48 11.01 -12.74
CA GLU A 91 5.15 11.20 -11.45
C GLU A 91 5.28 12.70 -11.19
N TRP A 92 4.95 13.20 -10.00
CA TRP A 92 4.98 14.64 -9.72
C TRP A 92 6.40 15.17 -9.47
N ASN A 93 7.30 14.33 -8.94
CA ASN A 93 8.65 14.72 -8.63
C ASN A 93 9.56 14.65 -9.87
N ALA A 94 9.90 15.82 -10.41
CA ALA A 94 10.75 15.95 -11.59
C ALA A 94 12.13 15.25 -11.45
N GLN A 95 12.72 15.18 -10.25
CA GLN A 95 13.98 14.47 -10.03
C GLN A 95 13.81 12.95 -10.17
N LEU A 96 12.67 12.40 -9.71
CA LEU A 96 12.35 10.99 -9.90
C LEU A 96 12.10 10.68 -11.38
N CYS A 97 11.40 11.58 -12.09
CA CYS A 97 11.22 11.46 -13.54
C CYS A 97 12.56 11.40 -14.27
N GLU A 98 13.48 12.31 -13.96
CA GLU A 98 14.80 12.36 -14.59
C GLU A 98 15.63 11.10 -14.29
N ALA A 99 15.65 10.66 -13.03
CA ALA A 99 16.29 9.40 -12.66
C ALA A 99 15.66 8.20 -13.41
N GLY A 100 14.34 8.21 -13.59
CA GLY A 100 13.62 7.21 -14.36
C GLY A 100 14.00 7.18 -15.84
N ARG A 101 14.05 8.35 -16.49
CA ARG A 101 14.52 8.50 -17.89
C ARG A 101 15.91 7.93 -18.08
N GLN A 102 16.84 8.23 -17.16
CA GLN A 102 18.21 7.71 -17.21
C GLN A 102 18.26 6.19 -17.11
N LEU A 103 17.41 5.59 -16.26
CA LEU A 103 17.34 4.13 -16.14
C LEU A 103 16.73 3.49 -17.40
N ALA A 104 15.64 4.05 -17.93
CA ALA A 104 15.00 3.57 -19.15
C ALA A 104 15.96 3.62 -20.36
N ALA A 105 16.72 4.72 -20.49
CA ALA A 105 17.71 4.90 -21.55
C ALA A 105 18.84 3.84 -21.48
N ARG A 106 19.34 3.52 -20.28
CA ARG A 106 20.38 2.49 -20.10
C ARG A 106 19.93 1.10 -20.57
N THR A 107 18.64 0.81 -20.46
CA THR A 107 18.04 -0.47 -20.86
C THR A 107 17.35 -0.41 -22.22
N ARG A 108 17.42 0.74 -22.92
CA ARG A 108 16.76 1.00 -24.21
C ARG A 108 15.26 0.69 -24.19
N MET A 109 14.60 1.03 -23.09
CA MET A 109 13.16 0.84 -22.93
C MET A 109 12.40 2.10 -23.36
N GLU A 110 11.34 1.91 -24.15
CA GLU A 110 10.42 2.97 -24.55
C GLU A 110 9.52 3.35 -23.37
N GLN A 111 10.01 4.26 -22.52
CA GLN A 111 9.29 4.76 -21.37
C GLN A 111 9.37 6.28 -21.30
N HIS A 112 8.21 6.94 -21.30
CA HIS A 112 8.09 8.39 -21.32
C HIS A 112 7.58 8.91 -19.99
N PHE A 113 8.37 9.78 -19.33
CA PHE A 113 8.00 10.36 -18.05
C PHE A 113 7.34 11.73 -18.21
N SER A 114 6.22 11.95 -17.52
CA SER A 114 5.57 13.25 -17.41
C SER A 114 5.54 13.75 -15.95
N PRO A 115 6.12 14.93 -15.66
CA PRO A 115 6.12 15.53 -14.33
C PRO A 115 4.74 16.16 -14.01
N VAL A 116 3.79 15.38 -13.49
CA VAL A 116 2.40 15.80 -13.30
C VAL A 116 1.92 15.42 -11.90
N ASP A 117 1.21 16.35 -11.24
CA ASP A 117 0.40 16.03 -10.08
C ASP A 117 -0.90 15.35 -10.52
N VAL A 118 -0.98 14.06 -10.27
CA VAL A 118 -2.10 13.21 -10.70
C VAL A 118 -3.41 13.50 -9.96
N LEU A 119 -3.41 14.35 -8.93
CA LEU A 119 -4.62 14.81 -8.23
C LEU A 119 -5.27 16.03 -8.90
N HIS A 120 -4.59 16.63 -9.89
CA HIS A 120 -5.10 17.78 -10.64
C HIS A 120 -5.77 17.37 -11.97
N ALA A 121 -6.70 18.20 -12.45
CA ALA A 121 -7.53 17.92 -13.62
C ALA A 121 -6.76 17.74 -14.95
N GLU A 122 -5.51 18.22 -15.02
CA GLU A 122 -4.64 18.04 -16.19
C GLU A 122 -4.37 16.57 -16.52
N VAL A 123 -4.56 15.66 -15.54
CA VAL A 123 -4.32 14.23 -15.72
C VAL A 123 -5.29 13.55 -16.71
N ASP A 124 -6.44 14.16 -16.97
CA ASP A 124 -7.52 13.54 -17.75
C ASP A 124 -7.10 13.15 -19.16
N HIS A 125 -6.30 14.01 -19.81
CA HIS A 125 -5.86 13.77 -21.18
C HIS A 125 -4.88 12.60 -21.29
N TYR A 126 -4.21 12.22 -20.19
CA TYR A 126 -3.34 11.05 -20.15
C TYR A 126 -4.13 9.76 -19.97
N LEU A 127 -5.26 9.81 -19.26
CA LEU A 127 -6.05 8.63 -18.93
C LEU A 127 -6.89 8.13 -20.10
N ALA A 128 -7.42 9.06 -20.90
CA ALA A 128 -8.31 8.72 -22.01
C ALA A 128 -7.66 7.70 -22.96
N GLY A 129 -8.34 6.57 -23.18
CA GLY A 129 -7.89 5.51 -24.09
C GLY A 129 -6.70 4.68 -23.64
N HIS A 130 -6.19 4.86 -22.41
CA HIS A 130 -5.05 4.10 -21.89
C HIS A 130 -5.48 2.93 -21.01
N HIS A 131 -4.67 1.87 -21.00
CA HIS A 131 -4.69 0.87 -19.93
C HIS A 131 -3.83 1.38 -18.78
N VAL A 132 -4.48 1.68 -17.66
CA VAL A 132 -3.81 2.30 -16.51
C VAL A 132 -3.41 1.24 -15.49
N VAL A 133 -2.14 1.24 -15.10
CA VAL A 133 -1.59 0.37 -14.07
C VAL A 133 -1.09 1.20 -12.89
N ALA A 134 -1.31 0.72 -11.67
CA ALA A 134 -0.86 1.41 -10.47
C ALA A 134 -0.43 0.45 -9.37
N LEU A 135 0.87 0.43 -9.06
CA LEU A 135 1.44 -0.29 -7.93
C LEU A 135 1.99 0.73 -6.94
N HIS A 136 1.40 0.79 -5.73
CA HIS A 136 1.69 1.78 -4.68
C HIS A 136 1.24 3.22 -4.94
N ALA A 137 0.13 3.42 -5.64
CA ALA A 137 -0.55 4.71 -5.65
C ALA A 137 -1.24 4.94 -4.30
N CYS A 138 -0.53 5.48 -3.30
CA CYS A 138 -0.99 5.53 -1.91
C CYS A 138 -2.26 6.38 -1.68
N GLY A 139 -3.22 5.82 -0.94
CA GLY A 139 -4.37 6.54 -0.38
C GLY A 139 -5.20 7.30 -1.41
N GLU A 140 -5.27 8.63 -1.31
CA GLU A 140 -6.06 9.43 -2.23
C GLU A 140 -5.61 9.32 -3.69
N LEU A 141 -4.36 8.92 -3.96
CA LEU A 141 -3.85 8.73 -5.32
C LEU A 141 -4.59 7.60 -6.06
N HIS A 142 -4.76 6.42 -5.44
CA HIS A 142 -5.52 5.34 -6.07
C HIS A 142 -7.02 5.65 -6.11
N ARG A 143 -7.55 6.39 -5.12
CA ARG A 143 -8.98 6.73 -5.07
C ARG A 143 -9.35 7.75 -6.13
N HIS A 144 -8.51 8.76 -6.32
CA HIS A 144 -8.66 9.73 -7.39
C HIS A 144 -8.62 9.02 -8.75
N LEU A 145 -7.66 8.11 -8.97
CA LEU A 145 -7.59 7.29 -10.18
C LEU A 145 -8.90 6.56 -10.45
N VAL A 146 -9.48 5.85 -9.48
CA VAL A 146 -10.76 5.14 -9.65
C VAL A 146 -11.89 6.10 -10.05
N ARG A 147 -11.99 7.28 -9.42
CA ARG A 147 -13.01 8.28 -9.78
C ARG A 147 -12.83 8.81 -11.20
N ARG A 148 -11.58 9.14 -11.59
CA ARG A 148 -11.28 9.62 -12.93
C ARG A 148 -11.46 8.53 -13.99
N ALA A 149 -11.12 7.28 -13.67
CA ALA A 149 -11.31 6.14 -14.57
C ALA A 149 -12.77 6.01 -14.99
N VAL A 150 -13.70 6.08 -14.03
CA VAL A 150 -15.14 6.10 -14.31
C VAL A 150 -15.55 7.35 -15.09
N ALA A 151 -15.14 8.55 -14.64
CA ALA A 151 -15.53 9.80 -15.28
C ALA A 151 -15.10 9.92 -16.76
N LEU A 152 -13.93 9.36 -17.09
CA LEU A 152 -13.34 9.37 -18.43
C LEU A 152 -13.57 8.08 -19.21
N HIS A 153 -14.22 7.12 -18.57
CA HIS A 153 -14.46 5.79 -19.09
C HIS A 153 -13.20 5.10 -19.62
N VAL A 154 -12.14 5.11 -18.81
CA VAL A 154 -10.85 4.47 -19.09
C VAL A 154 -11.10 2.99 -19.45
N PRO A 155 -10.51 2.47 -20.53
CA PRO A 155 -10.86 1.15 -21.05
C PRO A 155 -10.44 0.00 -20.12
N ALA A 156 -9.30 0.13 -19.45
CA ALA A 156 -8.78 -0.89 -18.53
C ALA A 156 -7.99 -0.27 -17.37
N LEU A 157 -8.11 -0.88 -16.20
CA LEU A 157 -7.47 -0.45 -14.96
C LEU A 157 -6.96 -1.68 -14.20
N ASP A 158 -5.72 -1.63 -13.73
CA ASP A 158 -5.13 -2.63 -12.82
C ASP A 158 -4.40 -1.92 -11.67
N VAL A 159 -4.95 -2.02 -10.47
CA VAL A 159 -4.48 -1.26 -9.30
C VAL A 159 -4.24 -2.22 -8.14
N ALA A 160 -3.11 -2.05 -7.47
CA ALA A 160 -2.86 -2.60 -6.14
C ALA A 160 -2.89 -1.45 -5.11
N PRO A 161 -4.05 -1.17 -4.50
CA PRO A 161 -4.20 -0.05 -3.57
C PRO A 161 -3.37 -0.28 -2.30
N CYS A 162 -2.82 0.81 -1.75
CA CYS A 162 -2.10 0.73 -0.48
C CYS A 162 -2.21 2.04 0.31
N CYS A 163 -1.91 1.98 1.60
CA CYS A 163 -1.82 3.15 2.48
C CYS A 163 -3.07 4.05 2.45
N TYR A 164 -4.24 3.44 2.61
CA TYR A 164 -5.56 4.06 2.55
C TYR A 164 -5.74 5.32 3.42
N TYR A 165 -4.94 5.48 4.47
CA TYR A 165 -4.95 6.64 5.37
C TYR A 165 -4.24 7.90 4.83
N HIS A 166 -3.43 7.79 3.76
CA HIS A 166 -2.75 8.93 3.14
C HIS A 166 -3.74 9.76 2.32
N GLY A 167 -3.75 11.08 2.54
CA GLY A 167 -4.70 11.98 1.87
C GLY A 167 -6.16 11.81 2.29
N ALA A 168 -6.47 10.84 3.16
CA ALA A 168 -7.80 10.69 3.72
C ALA A 168 -8.10 11.83 4.71
N PRO A 169 -9.33 12.37 4.72
CA PRO A 169 -9.79 13.28 5.77
C PRO A 169 -9.89 12.53 7.11
N GLU A 170 -10.45 13.17 8.15
CA GLU A 170 -10.64 12.52 9.45
C GLU A 170 -11.46 11.22 9.37
N ALA A 171 -12.37 11.14 8.40
CA ALA A 171 -13.17 9.95 8.08
C ALA A 171 -13.00 9.53 6.62
N TYR A 172 -13.13 8.23 6.36
CA TYR A 172 -13.20 7.67 5.02
C TYR A 172 -14.42 8.22 4.26
N GLN A 173 -14.24 8.46 2.96
CA GLN A 173 -15.30 8.97 2.07
C GLN A 173 -15.68 7.86 1.09
N PRO A 174 -16.74 7.10 1.36
CA PRO A 174 -17.07 5.94 0.53
C PRO A 174 -17.40 6.35 -0.91
N PHE A 175 -17.11 5.46 -1.86
CA PHE A 175 -17.57 5.61 -3.23
C PHE A 175 -19.08 5.34 -3.31
N ASN A 176 -19.56 4.36 -2.53
CA ASN A 176 -20.96 3.97 -2.47
C ASN A 176 -21.66 4.60 -1.25
N GLN A 177 -22.73 5.36 -1.49
CA GLN A 177 -23.45 6.09 -0.43
C GLN A 177 -24.23 5.16 0.54
N GLN A 178 -24.48 3.91 0.15
CA GLN A 178 -25.25 2.94 0.94
C GLN A 178 -24.42 2.26 2.04
N LEU A 179 -23.11 2.51 2.10
CA LEU A 179 -22.22 1.91 3.10
C LEU A 179 -22.48 2.49 4.49
N GLN A 180 -22.70 1.61 5.46
CA GLN A 180 -23.02 1.99 6.85
C GLN A 180 -21.80 2.05 7.77
N LEU A 181 -20.72 1.33 7.42
CA LEU A 181 -19.51 1.28 8.23
C LEU A 181 -18.71 2.59 8.05
N MET A 182 -18.64 3.39 9.10
CA MET A 182 -17.86 4.61 9.15
C MET A 182 -16.45 4.30 9.66
N LEU A 183 -15.44 4.53 8.83
CA LEU A 183 -14.04 4.31 9.18
C LEU A 183 -13.32 5.62 9.44
N SER A 184 -12.68 5.72 10.60
CA SER A 184 -11.79 6.84 10.92
C SER A 184 -10.45 6.70 10.19
N ARG A 185 -9.66 7.76 10.17
CA ARG A 185 -8.28 7.71 9.66
C ARG A 185 -7.40 6.67 10.39
N ASP A 186 -7.65 6.42 11.67
CA ASP A 186 -6.92 5.41 12.45
C ASP A 186 -7.31 3.98 12.05
N ASP A 187 -8.56 3.75 11.67
CA ASP A 187 -9.02 2.47 11.12
C ASP A 187 -8.41 2.24 9.73
N LEU A 188 -8.33 3.28 8.90
CA LEU A 188 -7.62 3.19 7.63
C LEU A 188 -6.13 2.86 7.84
N ARG A 189 -5.50 3.44 8.86
CA ARG A 189 -4.09 3.16 9.20
C ARG A 189 -3.91 1.71 9.64
N LEU A 190 -4.88 1.12 10.33
CA LEU A 190 -4.81 -0.27 10.81
C LEU A 190 -4.50 -1.25 9.67
N THR A 191 -5.10 -1.06 8.49
CA THR A 191 -4.90 -1.91 7.30
C THR A 191 -3.44 -2.04 6.85
N VAL A 192 -2.57 -1.09 7.20
CA VAL A 192 -1.15 -1.08 6.79
C VAL A 192 -0.15 -1.35 7.90
N THR A 193 -0.62 -1.68 9.11
CA THR A 193 0.24 -1.92 10.29
C THR A 193 0.94 -3.27 10.29
N GLU A 194 0.68 -4.13 9.31
CA GLU A 194 1.34 -5.44 9.24
C GLU A 194 2.83 -5.32 8.92
N THR A 195 3.63 -6.03 9.73
CA THR A 195 5.09 -5.98 9.69
C THR A 195 5.73 -7.27 9.20
N VAL A 196 4.99 -8.10 8.48
CA VAL A 196 5.52 -9.32 7.84
C VAL A 196 6.70 -8.98 6.92
N THR A 197 6.69 -7.78 6.32
CA THR A 197 7.76 -7.29 5.48
C THR A 197 8.74 -6.35 6.18
N ALA A 198 8.59 -6.01 7.45
CA ALA A 198 9.57 -5.15 8.11
C ALA A 198 10.88 -5.92 8.38
N ALA A 199 12.04 -5.28 8.21
CA ALA A 199 13.29 -5.93 8.59
C ALA A 199 13.33 -6.16 10.11
N PRO A 200 13.92 -7.26 10.61
CA PRO A 200 13.96 -7.54 12.06
C PRO A 200 14.54 -6.38 12.88
N ARG A 201 15.53 -5.68 12.32
CA ARG A 201 16.11 -4.47 12.93
C ARG A 201 15.10 -3.33 13.03
N GLU A 202 14.28 -3.10 12.02
CA GLU A 202 13.24 -2.04 12.02
C GLU A 202 12.13 -2.38 13.03
N VAL A 203 11.74 -3.66 13.11
CA VAL A 203 10.79 -4.14 14.11
C VAL A 203 11.34 -3.93 15.52
N ALA A 204 12.60 -4.32 15.76
CA ALA A 204 13.25 -4.11 17.05
C ALA A 204 13.39 -2.62 17.41
N LEU A 205 13.74 -1.77 16.44
CA LEU A 205 13.81 -0.32 16.65
C LEU A 205 12.44 0.27 16.97
N ARG A 206 11.39 -0.12 16.25
CA ARG A 206 10.00 0.29 16.52
C ARG A 206 9.54 -0.16 17.89
N ASP A 207 9.76 -1.43 18.24
CA ASP A 207 9.33 -2.00 19.52
C ASP A 207 10.03 -1.30 20.67
N ARG A 208 11.33 -1.04 20.50
CA ARG A 208 12.12 -0.24 21.43
C ARG A 208 11.56 1.18 21.54
N GLU A 209 11.33 1.89 20.43
CA GLU A 209 10.74 3.23 20.41
C GLU A 209 9.35 3.29 21.06
N MET A 210 8.54 2.25 20.90
CA MET A 210 7.21 2.15 21.51
C MET A 210 7.28 1.86 23.01
N ALA A 211 8.12 0.91 23.44
CA ALA A 211 8.37 0.64 24.86
C ALA A 211 8.84 1.88 25.59
N TRP A 212 9.81 2.52 24.99
CA TRP A 212 10.27 3.83 25.32
C TRP A 212 9.12 4.84 25.41
N LYS A 213 8.36 5.15 24.35
CA LYS A 213 7.22 6.10 24.45
C LYS A 213 6.17 5.75 25.52
N LEU A 214 5.87 4.47 25.74
CA LEU A 214 4.85 4.00 26.69
C LEU A 214 5.32 4.01 28.14
N GLY A 215 6.63 3.87 28.36
CA GLY A 215 7.27 4.22 29.62
C GLY A 215 7.42 5.73 29.83
N PHE A 216 7.03 6.53 28.81
CA PHE A 216 7.72 7.74 28.36
C PHE A 216 9.19 7.40 28.05
N ILE A 217 9.82 8.00 27.01
CA ILE A 217 11.30 8.06 26.81
C ILE A 217 12.00 7.06 25.82
N PRO A 218 12.42 7.47 24.59
CA PRO A 218 13.36 6.68 23.74
C PRO A 218 14.89 6.95 23.69
N GLY A 219 15.74 6.13 24.32
CA GLY A 219 17.21 6.18 24.10
C GLY A 219 18.05 5.54 25.21
N ASP A 220 19.31 6.00 25.38
CA ASP A 220 19.79 6.23 26.76
C ASP A 220 18.65 7.00 27.44
N CYS A 221 17.95 6.30 28.33
CA CYS A 221 16.71 6.76 28.92
C CYS A 221 16.90 8.18 29.50
N GLY A 222 18.08 8.47 30.07
CA GLY A 222 18.40 9.84 30.45
C GLY A 222 18.50 10.83 29.28
N GLN A 223 19.23 10.50 28.21
CA GLN A 223 19.50 11.41 27.10
C GLN A 223 18.23 11.82 26.35
N PHE A 224 17.33 10.89 26.05
CA PHE A 224 16.12 11.24 25.33
C PHE A 224 15.17 12.09 26.16
N CYS A 225 14.98 11.77 27.45
CA CYS A 225 14.20 12.62 28.35
C CYS A 225 14.68 14.04 28.29
N ARG A 226 16.00 14.23 28.40
CA ARG A 226 16.63 15.55 28.43
C ARG A 226 16.33 16.30 27.13
N LEU A 227 16.41 15.64 25.97
CA LEU A 227 16.08 16.24 24.68
C LEU A 227 14.59 16.60 24.55
N LEU A 228 13.68 15.70 24.96
CA LEU A 228 12.25 15.95 24.90
C LEU A 228 11.83 17.04 25.90
N ALA A 229 12.33 16.99 27.13
CA ALA A 229 12.08 17.98 28.18
C ALA A 229 12.59 19.37 27.76
N GLN A 230 13.76 19.43 27.12
CA GLN A 230 14.27 20.67 26.52
C GLN A 230 13.34 21.19 25.41
N ARG A 231 12.85 20.32 24.53
CA ARG A 231 11.93 20.69 23.45
C ARG A 231 10.59 21.21 23.99
N GLU A 232 10.03 20.55 25.00
CA GLU A 232 8.71 20.85 25.58
C GLU A 232 8.77 21.88 26.72
N GLY A 233 9.96 22.35 27.12
CA GLY A 233 10.12 23.30 28.23
C GLY A 233 9.80 22.72 29.61
N VAL A 234 9.83 21.40 29.75
CA VAL A 234 9.51 20.69 31.00
C VAL A 234 10.79 20.48 31.81
N ARG A 235 10.73 20.64 33.14
CA ARG A 235 11.84 20.29 34.03
C ARG A 235 11.72 18.83 34.46
N LEU A 236 12.79 18.06 34.27
CA LEU A 236 12.88 16.70 34.80
C LEU A 236 13.24 16.73 36.29
N PRO A 237 12.82 15.71 37.08
CA PRO A 237 13.32 15.51 38.44
C PRO A 237 14.85 15.36 38.47
N GLY A 238 15.48 15.73 39.59
CA GLY A 238 16.94 15.70 39.74
C GLY A 238 17.53 14.29 39.68
N GLU A 239 16.87 13.32 40.30
CA GLU A 239 17.17 11.90 40.19
C GLU A 239 15.98 11.18 39.56
N VAL A 240 16.25 10.38 38.51
CA VAL A 240 15.25 9.56 37.86
C VAL A 240 15.79 8.14 37.75
N ALA A 241 15.00 7.16 38.21
CA ALA A 241 15.31 5.75 38.14
C ALA A 241 15.14 5.21 36.71
N TRP A 242 16.04 5.60 35.81
CA TRP A 242 15.94 5.36 34.38
C TRP A 242 15.71 3.90 33.99
N GLN A 243 16.35 2.96 34.69
CA GLN A 243 16.23 1.52 34.44
C GLN A 243 14.84 0.98 34.81
N GLU A 244 14.23 1.50 35.87
CA GLU A 244 12.88 1.10 36.30
C GLU A 244 11.82 1.57 35.30
N TYR A 245 11.93 2.81 34.83
CA TYR A 245 11.04 3.35 33.80
C TYR A 245 11.18 2.63 32.46
N GLU A 246 12.40 2.22 32.08
CA GLU A 246 12.60 1.41 30.87
C GLU A 246 11.94 0.03 31.00
N ALA A 247 12.12 -0.65 32.13
CA ALA A 247 11.47 -1.94 32.40
C ALA A 247 9.93 -1.81 32.36
N TYR A 248 9.40 -0.74 32.94
CA TYR A 248 7.98 -0.41 32.91
C TYR A 248 7.47 -0.13 31.48
N GLY A 249 8.25 0.60 30.68
CA GLY A 249 7.95 0.85 29.27
C GLY A 249 7.84 -0.43 28.44
N TRP A 250 8.76 -1.38 28.65
CA TRP A 250 8.69 -2.71 28.03
C TRP A 250 7.49 -3.52 28.49
N GLN A 251 7.08 -3.41 29.75
CA GLN A 251 5.85 -4.04 30.23
C GLN A 251 4.63 -3.46 29.51
N ARG A 252 4.48 -2.13 29.48
CA ARG A 252 3.35 -1.46 28.82
C ARG A 252 3.32 -1.69 27.32
N GLN A 253 4.48 -1.83 26.68
CA GLN A 253 4.58 -2.22 25.28
C GLN A 253 3.97 -3.60 25.05
N ARG A 254 4.32 -4.59 25.87
CA ARG A 254 3.76 -5.94 25.75
C ARG A 254 2.26 -5.94 25.97
N GLU A 255 1.78 -5.21 26.97
CA GLU A 255 0.34 -5.03 27.23
C GLU A 255 -0.36 -4.40 26.01
N THR A 256 0.19 -3.30 25.48
CA THR A 256 -0.35 -2.62 24.29
C THR A 256 -0.37 -3.53 23.08
N MET A 257 0.68 -4.32 22.86
CA MET A 257 0.72 -5.29 21.76
C MET A 257 -0.33 -6.39 21.93
N ARG A 258 -0.55 -6.89 23.16
CA ARG A 258 -1.59 -7.88 23.45
C ARG A 258 -2.98 -7.31 23.21
N LEU A 259 -3.25 -6.08 23.67
CA LEU A 259 -4.51 -5.39 23.41
C LEU A 259 -4.73 -5.10 21.92
N SER A 260 -3.64 -4.91 21.15
CA SER A 260 -3.72 -4.70 19.71
C SER A 260 -4.12 -5.96 18.92
N LEU A 261 -4.02 -7.15 19.51
CA LEU A 261 -4.31 -8.42 18.81
C LEU A 261 -5.72 -8.45 18.24
N VAL A 262 -6.71 -7.93 18.98
CA VAL A 262 -8.10 -7.83 18.51
C VAL A 262 -8.17 -6.98 17.25
N ARG A 263 -7.58 -5.78 17.26
CA ARG A 263 -7.53 -4.88 16.08
C ARG A 263 -6.81 -5.54 14.90
N GLN A 264 -5.77 -6.31 15.17
CA GLN A 264 -5.00 -6.99 14.13
C GLN A 264 -5.81 -8.04 13.35
N ALA A 265 -6.85 -8.63 13.96
CA ALA A 265 -7.73 -9.60 13.31
C ALA A 265 -8.55 -8.96 12.18
N PHE A 266 -8.88 -7.67 12.29
CA PHE A 266 -9.68 -6.95 11.30
C PHE A 266 -8.88 -6.35 10.15
N ARG A 267 -7.54 -6.32 10.19
CA ARG A 267 -6.72 -5.63 9.18
C ARG A 267 -7.06 -6.02 7.75
N ARG A 268 -7.16 -7.32 7.50
CA ARG A 268 -7.42 -7.86 6.16
C ARG A 268 -8.89 -7.67 5.75
N ALA A 269 -9.82 -7.82 6.68
CA ALA A 269 -11.24 -7.55 6.42
C ALA A 269 -11.47 -6.08 6.06
N LEU A 270 -10.83 -5.15 6.77
CA LEU A 270 -10.91 -3.72 6.49
C LEU A 270 -10.25 -3.36 5.14
N GLU A 271 -9.09 -3.94 4.83
CA GLU A 271 -8.47 -3.78 3.50
C GLU A 271 -9.41 -4.25 2.39
N LEU A 272 -10.01 -5.44 2.55
CA LEU A 272 -10.94 -5.98 1.57
C LEU A 272 -12.21 -5.14 1.45
N TRP A 273 -12.78 -4.66 2.56
CA TRP A 273 -13.95 -3.79 2.56
C TRP A 273 -13.70 -2.50 1.78
N LEU A 274 -12.53 -1.88 1.96
CA LEU A 274 -12.13 -0.67 1.22
C LEU A 274 -11.97 -0.94 -0.28
N VAL A 275 -11.44 -2.10 -0.65
CA VAL A 275 -11.29 -2.49 -2.05
C VAL A 275 -12.65 -2.83 -2.67
N LEU A 276 -13.55 -3.49 -1.93
CA LEU A 276 -14.91 -3.80 -2.38
C LEU A 276 -15.73 -2.53 -2.64
N ASP A 277 -15.56 -1.48 -1.83
CA ASP A 277 -16.18 -0.18 -2.12
C ASP A 277 -15.74 0.37 -3.50
N MET A 278 -14.45 0.28 -3.83
CA MET A 278 -13.96 0.67 -5.17
C MET A 278 -14.48 -0.28 -6.27
N ALA A 279 -14.46 -1.59 -6.03
CA ALA A 279 -14.90 -2.60 -6.99
C ALA A 279 -16.38 -2.41 -7.36
N THR A 280 -17.26 -2.31 -6.37
CA THR A 280 -18.69 -2.11 -6.60
C THR A 280 -19.00 -0.78 -7.27
N PHE A 281 -18.24 0.28 -6.98
CA PHE A 281 -18.38 1.54 -7.70
C PHE A 281 -18.02 1.42 -9.20
N LEU A 282 -16.98 0.65 -9.53
CA LEU A 282 -16.60 0.34 -10.90
C LEU A 282 -17.66 -0.53 -11.60
N GLU A 283 -18.16 -1.58 -10.93
CA GLU A 283 -19.22 -2.45 -11.46
C GLU A 283 -20.49 -1.68 -11.80
N GLN A 284 -20.94 -0.78 -10.91
CA GLN A 284 -22.07 0.11 -11.14
C GLN A 284 -21.84 1.08 -12.32
N SER A 285 -20.59 1.26 -12.73
CA SER A 285 -20.14 2.14 -13.80
C SER A 285 -19.78 1.39 -15.10
N SER A 286 -20.35 0.20 -15.30
CA SER A 286 -20.16 -0.64 -16.50
C SER A 286 -18.74 -1.19 -16.69
N TYR A 287 -18.08 -1.52 -15.59
CA TYR A 287 -16.86 -2.31 -15.60
C TYR A 287 -17.12 -3.75 -15.19
N GLU A 288 -16.52 -4.68 -15.91
CA GLU A 288 -16.26 -6.03 -15.42
C GLU A 288 -15.06 -5.97 -14.47
N VAL A 289 -15.26 -6.42 -13.23
CA VAL A 289 -14.26 -6.29 -12.16
C VAL A 289 -13.84 -7.66 -11.65
N ALA A 290 -12.53 -7.83 -11.46
CA ALA A 290 -11.93 -8.98 -10.81
C ALA A 290 -11.10 -8.55 -9.61
N LEU A 291 -11.30 -9.24 -8.48
CA LEU A 291 -10.52 -9.08 -7.26
C LEU A 291 -9.73 -10.35 -6.97
N THR A 292 -8.41 -10.26 -7.01
CA THR A 292 -7.52 -11.41 -6.79
C THR A 292 -6.36 -11.02 -5.90
N THR A 293 -5.57 -12.03 -5.47
CA THR A 293 -4.23 -11.78 -4.97
C THR A 293 -3.17 -12.02 -6.04
N PHE A 294 -2.26 -11.07 -6.23
CA PHE A 294 -1.20 -11.18 -7.25
C PHE A 294 0.10 -11.81 -6.72
N CYS A 295 0.29 -11.88 -5.40
CA CYS A 295 1.46 -12.53 -4.81
C CYS A 295 1.18 -13.07 -3.40
N PRO A 296 2.05 -13.92 -2.83
CA PRO A 296 1.97 -14.28 -1.42
C PRO A 296 2.16 -13.08 -0.48
N ARG A 297 1.53 -13.13 0.71
CA ARG A 297 1.57 -12.04 1.71
C ARG A 297 2.97 -11.75 2.28
N HIS A 298 3.91 -12.67 2.16
CA HIS A 298 5.29 -12.46 2.62
C HIS A 298 6.12 -11.56 1.68
N VAL A 299 5.72 -11.46 0.40
CA VAL A 299 6.30 -10.50 -0.56
C VAL A 299 5.80 -9.10 -0.23
N THR A 300 4.48 -8.95 -0.18
CA THR A 300 3.78 -7.77 0.34
C THR A 300 2.45 -8.21 0.96
N PRO A 301 2.05 -7.69 2.13
CA PRO A 301 0.71 -7.94 2.66
C PRO A 301 -0.38 -7.18 1.86
N ARG A 302 -0.01 -6.11 1.16
CA ARG A 302 -0.89 -5.33 0.26
C ARG A 302 -0.81 -5.97 -1.12
N ASN A 303 -1.42 -7.15 -1.21
CA ASN A 303 -1.33 -8.04 -2.37
C ASN A 303 -2.65 -8.18 -3.13
N ILE A 304 -3.65 -7.34 -2.85
CA ILE A 304 -4.91 -7.33 -3.58
C ILE A 304 -4.71 -6.60 -4.91
N LEU A 305 -5.11 -7.24 -5.99
CA LEU A 305 -5.22 -6.63 -7.31
C LEU A 305 -6.70 -6.38 -7.60
N LEU A 306 -7.01 -5.13 -7.91
CA LEU A 306 -8.28 -4.69 -8.48
C LEU A 306 -8.07 -4.49 -9.98
N SER A 307 -8.62 -5.42 -10.77
CA SER A 307 -8.62 -5.37 -12.23
C SER A 307 -10.02 -4.99 -12.70
N ALA A 308 -10.11 -4.03 -13.60
CA ALA A 308 -11.37 -3.60 -14.18
C ALA A 308 -11.23 -3.42 -15.69
N ARG A 309 -12.22 -3.91 -16.44
CA ARG A 309 -12.31 -3.78 -17.90
C ARG A 309 -13.66 -3.17 -18.23
N ARG A 310 -13.68 -2.12 -19.03
CA ARG A 310 -14.95 -1.52 -19.42
C ARG A 310 -15.68 -2.46 -20.38
N SER A 311 -16.91 -2.81 -20.04
CA SER A 311 -17.78 -3.54 -20.96
C SER A 311 -18.18 -2.59 -22.10
N LEU A 312 -17.96 -3.02 -23.35
CA LEU A 312 -18.32 -2.27 -24.56
C LEU A 312 -19.84 -2.17 -24.73
#